data_AF-A0A285TYL3-F1
#
_entry.id   AF-A0A285TYL3-F1
#
_cell.length_a   1.000
_cell.length_b   1.000
_cell.length_c   1.000
_cell.angle_alpha   90.00
_cell.angle_beta   90.00
_cell.angle_gamma   90.00
#
_symmetry.space_group_name_H-M   'P 1'
#
loop_
_entity.id
_entity.type
_entity.pdbx_description
1 polymer ?
#
loop_
_entity_poly.entity_id
_entity_poly.type
_entity_poly.pdbx_seq_one_letter_code
_entity_poly.pdbx_strand_id
1 'polypeptide(L)'
;MTGYSYNEPEPVEVCPYCGSECRAEFMSVGVGMVQAGPYHCESCGASEIGPHDKPRPLSEEEQNYQWYAPNSEPGSSANVICGKVVSSREMKNVYRMTFRGNSNWCKPGVVDNWFREIRKKSPSFS
;
A
#
# COMPACT_ATOMS: atom_id res chain seq x y z
N MET A 1 -7.10 8.70 7.63
CA MET A 1 -5.84 9.40 7.31
C MET A 1 -5.31 10.01 8.57
N THR A 2 -4.22 9.46 9.08
CA THR A 2 -3.51 9.97 10.26
C THR A 2 -2.29 10.80 9.84
N GLY A 3 -1.66 11.45 10.81
CA GLY A 3 -0.44 12.24 10.62
C GLY A 3 0.14 12.64 11.98
N TYR A 4 1.35 13.18 11.96
CA TYR A 4 2.05 13.61 13.18
C TYR A 4 2.97 14.79 12.88
N SER A 5 3.20 15.64 13.89
CA SER A 5 4.13 16.77 13.80
C SER A 5 5.59 16.28 13.89
N TYR A 6 6.57 17.04 13.41
CA TYR A 6 7.98 16.59 13.38
C TYR A 6 8.60 16.22 14.75
N ASN A 7 7.99 16.65 15.86
CA ASN A 7 8.46 16.38 17.21
C ASN A 7 7.58 15.35 17.95
N GLU A 8 6.64 14.72 17.23
CA GLU A 8 5.77 13.68 17.76
C GLU A 8 6.27 12.30 17.28
N PRO A 9 6.09 11.24 18.09
CA PRO A 9 6.44 9.90 17.65
C PRO A 9 5.60 9.48 16.45
N GLU A 10 6.21 8.70 15.54
CA GLU A 10 5.46 8.07 14.46
C GLU A 10 4.38 7.15 15.05
N PRO A 11 3.11 7.31 14.63
CA PRO A 11 2.02 6.50 15.15
C PRO A 11 2.13 5.06 14.64
N VAL A 12 1.68 4.15 15.49
CA VAL A 12 1.57 2.71 15.22
C VAL A 12 0.15 2.26 15.51
N GLU A 13 -0.29 1.20 14.85
CA GLU A 13 -1.59 0.57 15.09
C GLU A 13 -1.41 -0.88 15.52
N VAL A 14 -2.40 -1.44 16.18
CA VAL A 14 -2.43 -2.88 16.53
C VAL A 14 -3.27 -3.61 15.49
N CYS A 15 -2.73 -4.68 14.90
CA CYS A 15 -3.47 -5.51 13.97
C CYS A 15 -4.73 -6.09 14.64
N PRO A 16 -5.94 -5.83 14.12
CA PRO A 16 -7.17 -6.32 14.74
C PRO A 16 -7.33 -7.86 14.66
N TYR A 17 -6.59 -8.51 13.74
CA TYR A 17 -6.68 -9.96 13.53
C TYR A 17 -5.67 -10.78 14.36
N CYS A 18 -4.46 -10.26 14.60
CA CYS A 18 -3.40 -11.03 15.25
C CYS A 18 -2.66 -10.30 16.38
N GLY A 19 -3.00 -9.03 16.65
CA GLY A 19 -2.42 -8.25 17.74
C GLY A 19 -0.98 -7.76 17.54
N SER A 20 -0.36 -8.00 16.37
CA SER A 20 0.98 -7.47 16.07
C SER A 20 0.95 -5.95 15.86
N GLU A 21 2.05 -5.26 16.18
CA GLU A 21 2.25 -3.85 15.83
C GLU A 21 2.31 -3.70 14.30
N CYS A 22 1.61 -2.70 13.77
CA CYS A 22 1.53 -2.35 12.37
C CYS A 22 2.04 -0.92 12.15
N ARG A 23 2.76 -0.73 11.04
CA ARG A 23 3.27 0.57 10.61
C ARG A 23 2.70 0.96 9.25
N ALA A 24 2.70 2.25 8.99
CA ALA A 24 2.31 2.83 7.72
C ALA A 24 3.48 3.65 7.14
N GLU A 25 3.44 3.91 5.83
CA GLU A 25 4.36 4.87 5.23
C GLU A 25 3.85 6.29 5.50
N PHE A 26 4.73 7.20 5.93
CA PHE A 26 4.43 8.60 6.12
C PHE A 26 5.31 9.48 5.24
N MET A 27 4.73 10.53 4.67
CA MET A 27 5.44 11.53 3.87
C MET A 27 5.33 12.91 4.49
N SER A 28 6.44 13.65 4.47
CA SER A 28 6.45 15.05 4.88
C SER A 28 5.62 15.91 3.93
N VAL A 29 4.83 16.81 4.49
CA VAL A 29 4.05 17.83 3.75
C VAL A 29 4.52 19.26 4.08
N GLY A 30 5.75 19.40 4.59
CA GLY A 30 6.35 20.69 4.94
C GLY A 30 5.98 21.23 6.32
N VAL A 31 4.88 20.79 6.91
CA VAL A 31 4.42 21.18 8.27
C VAL A 31 4.26 20.00 9.23
N GLY A 32 4.62 18.79 8.78
CA GLY A 32 4.45 17.55 9.52
C GLY A 32 4.46 16.37 8.56
N MET A 33 4.04 15.22 9.06
CA MET A 33 4.00 13.94 8.39
C MET A 33 2.55 13.51 8.19
N VAL A 34 2.23 13.04 6.98
CA VAL A 34 0.89 12.53 6.63
C VAL A 34 1.02 11.11 6.13
N GLN A 35 0.08 10.26 6.52
CA GLN A 35 0.01 8.88 6.09
C GLN A 35 -0.14 8.79 4.57
N ALA A 36 0.75 8.03 3.93
CA ALA A 36 0.86 7.86 2.48
C ALA A 36 0.51 6.44 2.01
N GLY A 37 0.64 5.44 2.89
CA GLY A 37 0.22 4.06 2.65
C GLY A 37 -0.61 3.53 3.82
N PRO A 38 -1.34 2.42 3.64
CA PRO A 38 -2.13 1.85 4.73
C PRO A 38 -1.21 1.36 5.86
N TYR A 39 -1.72 1.35 7.08
CA TYR A 39 -1.15 0.45 8.07
C TYR A 39 -1.27 -0.98 7.55
N HIS A 40 -0.21 -1.76 7.66
CA HIS A 40 -0.23 -3.15 7.23
C HIS A 40 0.53 -4.03 8.21
N CYS A 41 0.04 -5.25 8.37
CA CYS A 41 0.59 -6.23 9.29
C CYS A 41 1.55 -7.14 8.55
N GLU A 42 2.84 -7.10 8.90
CA GLU A 42 3.83 -8.01 8.32
C GLU A 42 3.64 -9.47 8.78
N SER A 43 2.97 -9.69 9.92
CA SER A 43 2.74 -11.03 10.48
C SER A 43 1.64 -11.80 9.74
N CYS A 44 0.52 -11.16 9.43
CA CYS A 44 -0.66 -11.84 8.84
C CYS A 44 -1.10 -11.28 7.48
N GLY A 45 -0.54 -10.15 7.05
CA GLY A 45 -0.88 -9.52 5.76
C GLY A 45 -2.17 -8.70 5.75
N ALA A 46 -2.86 -8.54 6.88
CA ALA A 46 -3.99 -7.62 6.98
C ALA A 46 -3.55 -6.17 6.74
N SER A 47 -4.41 -5.32 6.18
CA SER A 47 -4.10 -3.91 5.91
C SER A 47 -5.30 -3.01 6.11
N GLU A 48 -5.09 -1.81 6.62
CA GLU A 48 -6.10 -0.77 6.78
C GLU A 48 -6.80 -0.44 5.45
N ILE A 49 -8.11 -0.18 5.53
CA ILE A 49 -8.89 0.30 4.37
C ILE A 49 -8.64 1.79 4.16
N GLY A 50 -8.13 2.15 2.99
CA GLY A 50 -7.82 3.54 2.65
C GLY A 50 -9.06 4.32 2.18
N PRO A 51 -9.14 5.64 2.44
CA PRO A 51 -10.27 6.47 2.00
C PRO A 51 -10.37 6.65 0.48
N HIS A 52 -9.31 6.30 -0.25
CA HIS A 52 -9.24 6.35 -1.71
C HIS A 52 -9.33 4.97 -2.36
N ASP A 53 -9.63 3.93 -1.58
CA ASP A 53 -9.84 2.62 -2.15
C ASP A 53 -11.13 2.54 -2.97
N LYS A 54 -11.04 1.84 -4.10
CA LYS A 54 -12.20 1.52 -4.92
C LYS A 54 -13.18 0.70 -4.09
N PRO A 55 -14.48 1.04 -4.08
CA PRO A 55 -15.48 0.28 -3.36
C PRO A 55 -15.47 -1.19 -3.78
N ARG A 56 -15.55 -2.08 -2.79
CA ARG A 56 -15.74 -3.52 -2.98
C ARG A 56 -16.60 -4.09 -1.85
N PRO A 57 -17.28 -5.23 -2.06
CA PRO A 57 -17.94 -5.94 -0.97
C PRO A 57 -16.93 -6.28 0.13
N LEU A 58 -17.27 -5.95 1.37
CA LEU A 58 -16.49 -6.26 2.56
C LEU A 58 -17.19 -7.36 3.34
N SER A 59 -16.42 -8.30 3.89
CA SER A 59 -16.92 -9.23 4.91
C SER A 59 -17.34 -8.49 6.18
N GLU A 60 -18.11 -9.13 7.05
CA GLU A 60 -18.52 -8.54 8.34
C GLU A 60 -17.32 -8.15 9.21
N GLU A 61 -16.27 -8.98 9.23
CA GLU A 61 -15.03 -8.69 9.96
C GLU A 61 -14.32 -7.45 9.40
N GLU A 62 -14.18 -7.35 8.07
CA GLU A 62 -13.56 -6.18 7.44
C GLU A 62 -14.36 -4.89 7.67
N GLN A 63 -15.70 -4.98 7.69
CA GLN A 63 -16.57 -3.86 8.05
C GLN A 63 -16.40 -3.45 9.51
N ASN A 64 -16.30 -4.42 10.42
CA ASN A 64 -16.14 -4.15 11.85
C ASN A 64 -14.77 -3.55 12.16
N TYR A 65 -13.71 -4.08 11.55
CA TYR A 65 -12.35 -3.65 11.83
C TYR A 65 -11.91 -2.45 11.02
N GLN A 66 -12.55 -2.17 9.88
CA GLN A 66 -12.06 -1.21 8.87
C GLN A 66 -10.68 -1.59 8.32
N TRP A 67 -10.40 -2.89 8.27
CA TRP A 67 -9.16 -3.49 7.78
C TRP A 67 -9.48 -4.65 6.86
N TYR A 68 -8.81 -4.71 5.72
CA TYR A 68 -8.80 -5.88 4.85
C TYR A 68 -8.15 -7.07 5.56
N ALA A 69 -8.83 -8.22 5.47
CA ALA A 69 -8.47 -9.44 6.20
C ALA A 69 -7.13 -10.05 5.73
N PRO A 70 -6.49 -10.89 6.56
CA PRO A 70 -5.36 -11.72 6.13
C PRO A 70 -5.66 -12.46 4.81
N ASN A 71 -4.70 -12.49 3.89
CA ASN A 71 -4.80 -13.10 2.55
C ASN A 71 -5.87 -12.49 1.60
N SER A 72 -6.58 -11.44 2.02
CA SER A 72 -7.42 -10.68 1.10
C SER A 72 -6.56 -9.75 0.23
N GLU A 73 -7.06 -9.34 -0.93
CA GLU A 73 -6.38 -8.35 -1.78
C GLU A 73 -6.23 -7.04 -0.97
N PRO A 74 -5.03 -6.45 -0.83
CA PRO A 74 -4.89 -5.17 -0.15
C PRO A 74 -5.62 -4.04 -0.89
N GLY A 75 -5.72 -2.87 -0.27
CA GLY A 75 -6.35 -1.69 -0.86
C GLY A 75 -5.90 -1.41 -2.29
N SER A 76 -6.84 -0.96 -3.13
CA SER A 76 -6.57 -0.62 -4.53
C SER A 76 -5.60 0.56 -4.69
N SER A 77 -5.48 1.40 -3.66
CA SER A 77 -4.57 2.54 -3.59
C SER A 77 -3.21 2.18 -2.98
N ALA A 78 -3.07 1.00 -2.35
CA ALA A 78 -1.82 0.56 -1.75
C ALA A 78 -0.79 0.16 -2.82
N ASN A 79 0.49 0.41 -2.55
CA ASN A 79 1.57 -0.16 -3.35
C ASN A 79 1.70 -1.65 -3.01
N VAL A 80 1.47 -2.52 -3.99
CA VAL A 80 1.51 -3.98 -3.79
C VAL A 80 2.35 -4.62 -4.89
N ILE A 81 3.28 -5.48 -4.50
CA ILE A 81 4.08 -6.31 -5.40
C ILE A 81 3.87 -7.77 -5.00
N CYS A 82 3.38 -8.58 -5.93
CA CYS A 82 3.17 -10.02 -5.72
C CYS A 82 2.39 -10.32 -4.43
N GLY A 83 1.29 -9.61 -4.20
CA GLY A 83 0.41 -9.75 -3.05
C GLY A 83 0.91 -9.11 -1.74
N LYS A 84 2.14 -8.56 -1.70
CA LYS A 84 2.69 -7.91 -0.51
C LYS A 84 2.61 -6.40 -0.63
N VAL A 85 2.11 -5.74 0.42
CA VAL A 85 2.20 -4.27 0.55
C VAL A 85 3.68 -3.90 0.65
N VAL A 86 4.10 -2.88 -0.10
CA VAL A 86 5.49 -2.40 -0.14
C VAL A 86 5.55 -0.88 0.00
N SER A 87 6.72 -0.36 0.36
CA SER A 87 6.94 1.09 0.41
C SER A 87 6.87 1.75 -0.96
N SER A 88 6.59 3.05 -1.00
CA SER A 88 6.70 3.87 -2.22
C SER A 88 8.12 3.83 -2.79
N ARG A 89 9.16 3.68 -1.95
CA ARG A 89 10.54 3.54 -2.40
C ARG A 89 10.74 2.25 -3.20
N GLU A 90 10.25 1.13 -2.69
CA GLU A 90 10.34 -0.17 -3.37
C GLU A 90 9.55 -0.17 -4.68
N MET A 91 8.30 0.31 -4.65
CA MET A 91 7.47 0.41 -5.85
C MET A 91 8.12 1.31 -6.91
N LYS A 92 8.68 2.45 -6.51
CA LYS A 92 9.39 3.37 -7.40
C LYS A 92 10.63 2.72 -8.03
N ASN A 93 11.36 1.90 -7.28
CA ASN A 93 12.51 1.17 -7.81
C ASN A 93 12.08 0.17 -8.88
N VAL A 94 11.02 -0.61 -8.63
CA VAL A 94 10.49 -1.56 -9.63
C VAL A 94 9.96 -0.83 -10.85
N TYR A 95 9.20 0.26 -10.68
CA TYR A 95 8.75 1.11 -11.78
C TYR A 95 9.93 1.58 -12.65
N ARG A 96 10.98 2.12 -12.03
CA ARG A 96 12.17 2.60 -12.74
C ARG A 96 12.90 1.49 -13.47
N MET A 97 12.98 0.30 -12.89
CA MET A 97 13.59 -0.86 -13.55
C MET A 97 12.75 -1.32 -14.75
N THR A 98 11.44 -1.43 -14.62
CA THR A 98 10.54 -1.85 -15.71
C THR A 98 10.60 -0.91 -16.91
N PHE A 99 10.62 0.41 -16.66
CA PHE A 99 10.59 1.42 -17.73
C PHE A 99 11.97 1.98 -18.07
N ARG A 100 13.06 1.36 -17.59
CA ARG A 100 14.41 1.79 -17.91
C ARG A 100 14.69 1.60 -19.40
N GLY A 101 15.06 2.68 -20.10
CA GLY A 101 15.33 2.62 -21.54
C GLY A 101 14.08 2.40 -22.41
N ASN A 102 12.88 2.38 -21.81
CA ASN A 102 11.61 2.21 -22.51
C ASN A 102 10.61 3.30 -22.06
N SER A 103 10.39 4.28 -22.93
CA SER A 103 9.48 5.41 -22.66
C SER A 103 7.99 5.06 -22.75
N ASN A 104 7.61 3.78 -22.83
CA ASN A 104 6.21 3.37 -22.89
C ASN A 104 5.37 3.85 -21.68
N TRP A 105 5.99 4.23 -20.57
CA TRP A 105 5.29 4.82 -19.42
C TRP A 105 4.47 6.07 -19.77
N CYS A 106 4.81 6.79 -20.84
CA CYS A 106 4.03 7.97 -21.28
C CYS A 106 2.78 7.61 -22.08
N LYS A 107 2.62 6.35 -22.50
CA LYS A 107 1.46 5.91 -23.28
C LYS A 107 0.26 5.72 -22.34
N PRO A 108 -0.93 6.24 -22.71
CA PRO A 108 -2.13 6.07 -21.90
C PRO A 108 -2.41 4.61 -21.53
N GLY A 109 -2.71 4.35 -20.25
CA GLY A 109 -3.06 3.03 -19.74
C GLY A 109 -1.91 2.05 -19.53
N VAL A 110 -0.69 2.33 -20.01
CA VAL A 110 0.46 1.41 -19.82
C VAL A 110 0.82 1.27 -18.35
N VAL A 111 0.93 2.39 -17.64
CA VAL A 111 1.26 2.38 -16.20
C VAL A 111 0.13 1.76 -15.39
N ASP A 112 -1.12 2.03 -15.73
CA ASP A 112 -2.28 1.43 -15.05
C ASP A 112 -2.33 -0.09 -15.23
N ASN A 113 -2.04 -0.58 -16.44
CA ASN A 113 -1.96 -2.01 -16.72
C ASN A 113 -0.80 -2.65 -15.96
N TRP A 114 0.39 -2.05 -16.04
CA TRP A 114 1.57 -2.51 -15.31
C TRP A 114 1.31 -2.57 -13.80
N PHE A 115 0.70 -1.52 -13.23
CA PHE A 115 0.36 -1.47 -11.82
C PHE A 115 -0.65 -2.55 -11.45
N ARG A 116 -1.62 -2.88 -12.29
CA ARG A 116 -2.53 -4.02 -12.04
C ARG A 116 -1.84 -5.37 -12.11
N GLU A 117 -0.86 -5.53 -12.99
CA GLU A 117 -0.14 -6.80 -13.17
C GLU A 117 0.87 -7.08 -12.05
N ILE A 118 1.65 -6.07 -11.65
CA ILE A 118 2.70 -6.22 -10.63
C ILE A 118 2.14 -6.59 -9.26
N ARG A 119 0.90 -6.22 -8.97
CA ARG A 119 0.19 -6.64 -7.75
C ARG A 119 0.04 -8.15 -7.67
N LYS A 120 -0.09 -8.84 -8.82
CA LYS A 120 -0.37 -10.29 -8.89
C LYS A 120 0.85 -11.14 -9.23
N LYS A 121 1.78 -10.58 -10.01
CA LYS A 121 2.91 -11.32 -10.56
C LYS A 121 4.24 -10.73 -10.08
N SER A 122 5.23 -11.57 -9.86
CA SER A 122 6.60 -11.11 -9.63
C SER A 122 7.10 -10.35 -10.87
N PRO A 123 7.81 -9.22 -10.70
CA PRO A 123 8.39 -8.51 -11.82
C PRO A 123 9.40 -9.40 -12.57
N SER A 124 9.16 -9.62 -13.86
CA SER A 124 10.17 -10.15 -14.77
C SER A 124 10.97 -8.98 -15.33
N PHE A 125 12.25 -8.90 -14.99
CA PHE A 125 13.16 -7.93 -15.59
C PHE A 125 13.84 -8.62 -16.78
N SER A 126 13.57 -8.11 -17.98
CA SER A 126 14.24 -8.53 -19.22
C SER A 126 15.56 -7.80 -19.41
#